data_AF-A0A1H9PPG1-F1
#
_entry.id   AF-A0A1H9PPG1-F1
#
_cell.length_a   1.000
_cell.length_b   1.000
_cell.length_c   1.000
_cell.angle_alpha   90.00
_cell.angle_beta   90.00
_cell.angle_gamma   90.00
#
_symmetry.space_group_name_H-M   'P 1'
#
loop_
_entity.id
_entity.type
_entity.pdbx_description
1 polymer ?
#
loop_
_entity_poly.entity_id
_entity_poly.type
_entity_poly.pdbx_seq_one_letter_code
_entity_poly.pdbx_strand_id
1 'polypeptide(L)'
;MHASVVPVISRRAVLLIGGIGALSGCAPSPVVVGSPAAGSASPAQLDAHRREAVREETSLAALNSSCASGAAAWSAPAGFGEWCAAAAKAHAHHATVLAQADPLGGVNADHSPLMASPSPSAPAGGPSGLAEALVALRTGYETLAASHLGVALAQTEPVTAMLWASLYCYADAGRQLVTAHGDGASFAVPTGEGSAVPARIVLGSRDETLQVLLSRVDALRFGLQAMIGRSGDTQTQMVDRVAAVEELRNSIATQLASASARPSAPAIAYTLPGDVNDPSSWPQIWGKLESGVLAAWVPVAATSTGTERSKALASMAAQSLQAPSHGVALSWWPGWV
;
A
#
# COMPACT_ATOMS: atom_id res chain seq x y z
N MET A 1 -0.70 7.32 -61.99
CA MET A 1 0.57 7.56 -61.27
C MET A 1 0.29 8.42 -60.05
N HIS A 2 -0.09 7.84 -58.91
CA HIS A 2 -0.06 8.49 -57.59
C HIS A 2 0.24 7.38 -56.58
N ALA A 3 1.46 7.38 -56.05
CA ALA A 3 1.93 6.42 -55.07
C ALA A 3 1.65 6.98 -53.66
N SER A 4 0.83 6.26 -52.89
CA SER A 4 0.60 6.57 -51.47
C SER A 4 1.79 6.08 -50.65
N VAL A 5 2.54 7.04 -50.10
CA VAL A 5 3.62 6.79 -49.14
C VAL A 5 3.01 6.58 -47.76
N VAL A 6 3.24 5.40 -47.18
CA VAL A 6 2.94 5.06 -45.79
C VAL A 6 3.99 5.70 -44.89
N PRO A 7 3.64 6.54 -43.90
CA PRO A 7 4.62 6.99 -42.92
C PRO A 7 4.87 5.89 -41.89
N VAL A 8 6.07 5.32 -41.94
CA VAL A 8 6.66 4.48 -40.88
C VAL A 8 6.94 5.40 -39.69
N ILE A 9 6.14 5.29 -38.63
CA ILE A 9 6.39 6.02 -37.37
C ILE A 9 7.49 5.26 -36.60
N SER A 10 8.64 5.92 -36.56
CA SER A 10 9.88 5.49 -35.92
C SER A 10 9.72 5.31 -34.42
N ARG A 11 10.07 4.11 -33.92
CA ARG A 11 10.27 3.82 -32.50
C ARG A 11 11.51 4.55 -32.01
N ARG A 12 11.37 5.73 -31.39
CA ARG A 12 12.37 6.32 -30.50
C ARG A 12 11.79 7.50 -29.71
N ALA A 13 12.13 7.52 -28.43
CA ALA A 13 12.01 8.62 -27.46
C ALA A 13 10.64 8.87 -26.81
N VAL A 14 10.42 8.25 -25.64
CA VAL A 14 10.06 8.98 -24.41
C VAL A 14 10.78 8.32 -23.24
N LEU A 15 11.79 9.00 -22.72
CA LEU A 15 12.50 8.78 -21.46
C LEU A 15 12.61 10.17 -20.84
N LEU A 16 12.50 10.26 -19.50
CA LEU A 16 12.52 11.45 -18.60
C LEU A 16 11.10 11.89 -18.18
N ILE A 17 10.70 12.11 -16.91
CA ILE A 17 11.31 12.15 -15.56
C ILE A 17 10.16 11.97 -14.54
N GLY A 18 10.42 11.35 -13.39
CA GLY A 18 9.55 11.39 -12.21
C GLY A 18 10.12 10.56 -11.06
N GLY A 19 11.11 11.11 -10.35
CA GLY A 19 12.00 10.37 -9.45
C GLY A 19 11.33 9.80 -8.19
N ILE A 20 11.34 8.47 -8.09
CA ILE A 20 11.48 7.76 -6.82
C ILE A 20 12.94 7.35 -6.75
N GLY A 21 13.66 7.89 -5.76
CA GLY A 21 15.04 7.53 -5.48
C GLY A 21 15.15 6.04 -5.21
N ALA A 22 15.63 5.29 -6.20
CA ALA A 22 16.05 3.92 -6.04
C ALA A 22 17.21 3.91 -5.03
N LEU A 23 16.91 3.54 -3.79
CA LEU A 23 17.92 3.21 -2.79
C LEU A 23 18.72 2.02 -3.36
N SER A 24 19.91 2.29 -3.87
CA SER A 24 20.75 1.31 -4.54
C SER A 24 21.41 0.38 -3.52
N GLY A 25 20.74 -0.74 -3.23
CA GLY A 25 21.36 -2.03 -2.98
C GLY A 25 20.85 -2.98 -4.05
N CYS A 26 21.73 -3.64 -4.79
CA CYS A 26 21.36 -4.47 -5.95
C CYS A 26 20.40 -5.59 -5.56
N ALA A 27 19.09 -5.36 -5.72
CA ALA A 27 18.08 -6.40 -5.81
C ALA A 27 17.65 -6.51 -7.28
N PRO A 28 17.52 -7.71 -7.86
CA PRO A 28 17.03 -7.87 -9.22
C PRO A 28 15.60 -7.30 -9.30
N SER A 29 15.37 -6.40 -10.25
CA SER A 29 14.03 -5.94 -10.61
C SER A 29 13.18 -7.14 -11.05
N PRO A 30 11.94 -7.30 -10.58
CA PRO A 30 11.09 -8.40 -11.01
C PRO A 30 10.84 -8.28 -12.52
N VAL A 31 10.98 -9.41 -13.22
CA VAL A 31 10.77 -9.50 -14.66
C VAL A 31 9.27 -9.61 -14.93
N VAL A 32 8.72 -8.70 -15.73
CA VAL A 32 7.35 -8.76 -16.25
C VAL A 32 7.29 -9.86 -17.32
N VAL A 33 6.47 -10.89 -17.11
CA VAL A 33 6.29 -11.97 -18.08
C VAL A 33 5.07 -11.67 -18.96
N GLY A 34 5.24 -11.80 -20.28
CA GLY A 34 4.20 -11.57 -21.28
C GLY A 34 3.06 -12.60 -21.26
N SER A 35 1.90 -12.21 -21.78
CA SER A 35 0.62 -12.91 -21.73
C SER A 35 0.64 -14.33 -22.34
N PRO A 36 -0.07 -15.31 -21.75
CA PRO A 36 -0.31 -16.60 -22.40
C PRO A 36 -1.31 -16.46 -23.56
N ALA A 37 -1.19 -17.36 -24.54
CA ALA A 37 -2.03 -17.39 -25.74
C ALA A 37 -3.51 -17.68 -25.42
N ALA A 38 -4.41 -17.01 -26.16
CA ALA A 38 -5.86 -17.13 -26.02
C ALA A 38 -6.37 -18.52 -26.43
N GLY A 39 -6.57 -19.40 -25.45
CA GLY A 39 -7.46 -20.56 -25.58
C GLY A 39 -8.91 -20.15 -25.35
N SER A 40 -9.84 -20.72 -26.11
CA SER A 40 -11.28 -20.49 -26.00
C SER A 40 -11.80 -20.86 -24.61
N ALA A 41 -11.86 -19.89 -23.71
CA ALA A 41 -12.43 -20.01 -22.38
C ALA A 41 -13.87 -19.47 -22.37
N SER A 42 -14.73 -20.09 -21.55
CA SER A 42 -15.99 -19.46 -21.13
C SER A 42 -15.77 -18.00 -20.74
N PRO A 43 -16.77 -17.10 -20.91
CA PRO A 43 -16.62 -15.70 -20.51
C PRO A 43 -16.08 -15.66 -19.08
N ALA A 44 -14.96 -14.97 -18.89
CA ALA A 44 -14.33 -14.87 -17.58
C ALA A 44 -15.38 -14.37 -16.58
N GLN A 45 -15.61 -15.13 -15.51
CA GLN A 45 -16.50 -14.74 -14.42
C GLN A 45 -15.67 -14.43 -13.19
N LEU A 46 -16.03 -13.38 -12.45
CA LEU A 46 -15.43 -13.12 -11.15
C LEU A 46 -15.75 -14.28 -10.20
N ASP A 47 -14.75 -14.71 -9.45
CA ASP A 47 -14.96 -15.60 -8.31
C ASP A 47 -15.80 -14.92 -7.21
N ALA A 48 -16.26 -15.72 -6.25
CA ALA A 48 -17.13 -15.23 -5.18
C ALA A 48 -16.45 -14.18 -4.28
N HIS A 49 -15.16 -14.34 -3.97
CA HIS A 49 -14.43 -13.42 -3.11
C HIS A 49 -14.25 -12.06 -3.78
N ARG A 50 -13.89 -12.05 -5.07
CA ARG A 50 -13.77 -10.81 -5.84
C ARG A 50 -15.12 -10.11 -5.99
N ARG A 51 -16.22 -10.84 -6.21
CA ARG A 51 -17.55 -10.22 -6.29
C ARG A 51 -17.97 -9.57 -4.98
N GLU A 52 -17.65 -10.19 -3.84
CA GLU A 52 -17.95 -9.62 -2.53
C GLU A 52 -17.08 -8.39 -2.27
N ALA A 53 -15.77 -8.50 -2.48
CA ALA A 53 -14.85 -7.39 -2.29
C ALA A 53 -15.22 -6.17 -3.16
N VAL A 54 -15.65 -6.36 -4.42
CA VAL A 54 -16.17 -5.26 -5.26
C VAL A 54 -17.37 -4.56 -4.61
N ARG A 55 -18.29 -5.29 -3.97
CA ARG A 55 -19.44 -4.69 -3.28
C ARG A 55 -19.03 -3.95 -2.01
N GLU A 56 -18.15 -4.56 -1.20
CA GLU A 56 -17.68 -3.97 0.05
C GLU A 56 -16.88 -2.69 -0.23
N GLU A 57 -15.95 -2.72 -1.19
CA GLU A 57 -15.17 -1.58 -1.67
C GLU A 57 -16.07 -0.46 -2.21
N THR A 58 -17.06 -0.81 -3.05
CA THR A 58 -18.02 0.18 -3.58
C THR A 58 -18.85 0.82 -2.46
N SER A 59 -19.26 0.03 -1.46
CA SER A 59 -20.04 0.52 -0.33
C SER A 59 -19.21 1.45 0.55
N LEU A 60 -17.95 1.10 0.82
CA LEU A 60 -17.05 1.94 1.61
C LEU A 60 -16.63 3.22 0.85
N ALA A 61 -16.52 3.17 -0.48
CA ALA A 61 -16.32 4.34 -1.31
C ALA A 61 -17.51 5.32 -1.21
N ALA A 62 -18.74 4.81 -1.24
CA ALA A 62 -19.96 5.60 -1.10
C ALA A 62 -20.10 6.20 0.31
N LEU A 63 -19.78 5.43 1.35
CA LEU A 63 -19.76 5.92 2.73
C LEU A 63 -18.74 7.06 2.89
N ASN A 64 -17.51 6.86 2.43
CA ASN A 64 -16.48 7.90 2.46
C ASN A 64 -16.88 9.15 1.66
N SER A 65 -17.54 8.99 0.50
CA SER A 65 -18.06 10.13 -0.27
C SER A 65 -19.14 10.91 0.48
N SER A 66 -20.01 10.21 1.21
CA SER A 66 -21.04 10.82 2.06
C SER A 66 -20.40 11.57 3.24
N CYS A 67 -19.37 10.98 3.87
CA CYS A 67 -18.61 11.60 4.94
C CYS A 67 -17.87 12.87 4.47
N ALA A 68 -17.25 12.82 3.30
CA ALA A 68 -16.59 13.97 2.69
C ALA A 68 -17.57 15.14 2.44
N SER A 69 -18.76 14.82 1.93
CA SER A 69 -19.80 15.80 1.64
C SER A 69 -20.42 16.41 2.91
N GLY A 70 -20.55 15.62 3.98
CA GLY A 70 -21.10 16.06 5.26
C GLY A 70 -20.12 16.80 6.16
N ALA A 71 -18.81 16.67 5.93
CA ALA A 71 -17.75 17.15 6.82
C ALA A 71 -17.91 18.62 7.26
N ALA A 72 -18.26 19.51 6.33
CA ALA A 72 -18.46 20.93 6.64
C ALA A 72 -19.69 21.17 7.51
N ALA A 73 -20.80 20.49 7.23
CA ALA A 73 -22.05 20.62 8.01
C ALA A 73 -21.91 20.06 9.42
N TRP A 74 -21.03 19.08 9.62
CA TRP A 74 -20.78 18.45 10.92
C TRP A 74 -19.68 19.13 11.74
N SER A 75 -19.10 20.24 11.24
CA SER A 75 -17.93 20.89 11.85
C SER A 75 -16.80 19.89 12.12
N ALA A 76 -16.54 19.00 11.15
CA ALA A 76 -15.58 17.93 11.33
C ALA A 76 -14.14 18.46 11.49
N PRO A 77 -13.24 17.70 12.15
CA PRO A 77 -11.84 18.08 12.29
C PRO A 77 -11.17 18.39 10.96
N ALA A 78 -10.13 19.23 11.01
CA ALA A 78 -9.33 19.55 9.84
C ALA A 78 -8.82 18.27 9.15
N GLY A 79 -8.83 18.28 7.82
CA GLY A 79 -8.42 17.14 7.00
C GLY A 79 -9.45 16.01 6.88
N PHE A 80 -10.51 15.94 7.70
CA PHE A 80 -11.48 14.83 7.64
C PHE A 80 -12.14 14.68 6.28
N GLY A 81 -12.68 15.78 5.74
CA GLY A 81 -13.37 15.76 4.44
C GLY A 81 -12.43 15.40 3.29
N GLU A 82 -11.21 15.94 3.31
CA GLU A 82 -10.18 15.66 2.30
C GLU A 82 -9.73 14.19 2.35
N TRP A 83 -9.50 13.68 3.56
CA TRP A 83 -9.15 12.27 3.77
C TRP A 83 -10.27 11.35 3.30
N CYS A 84 -11.53 11.62 3.68
CA CYS A 84 -12.68 10.85 3.21
C CYS A 84 -12.80 10.89 1.68
N ALA A 85 -12.60 12.05 1.05
CA ALA A 85 -12.66 12.16 -0.40
C ALA A 85 -11.56 11.36 -1.10
N ALA A 86 -10.34 11.37 -0.56
CA ALA A 86 -9.24 10.57 -1.06
C ALA A 86 -9.47 9.06 -0.87
N ALA A 87 -9.95 8.66 0.31
CA ALA A 87 -10.30 7.29 0.61
C ALA A 87 -11.42 6.76 -0.30
N ALA A 88 -12.45 7.58 -0.57
CA ALA A 88 -13.51 7.24 -1.51
C ALA A 88 -12.97 6.92 -2.91
N LYS A 89 -12.03 7.72 -3.42
CA LYS A 89 -11.38 7.49 -4.72
C LYS A 89 -10.58 6.19 -4.72
N ALA A 90 -9.82 5.93 -3.66
CA ALA A 90 -9.04 4.69 -3.54
C ALA A 90 -9.93 3.44 -3.55
N HIS A 91 -10.98 3.41 -2.73
CA HIS A 91 -11.91 2.28 -2.67
C HIS A 91 -12.67 2.08 -4.00
N ALA A 92 -13.07 3.17 -4.67
CA ALA A 92 -13.66 3.07 -6.01
C ALA A 92 -12.66 2.50 -7.04
N HIS A 93 -11.39 2.86 -6.92
CA HIS A 93 -10.32 2.31 -7.76
C HIS A 93 -10.08 0.83 -7.46
N HIS A 94 -10.02 0.43 -6.19
CA HIS A 94 -9.92 -0.97 -5.76
C HIS A 94 -11.06 -1.81 -6.34
N ALA A 95 -12.31 -1.34 -6.20
CA ALA A 95 -13.47 -1.99 -6.80
C ALA A 95 -13.34 -2.14 -8.32
N THR A 96 -12.84 -1.11 -9.01
CA THR A 96 -12.63 -1.14 -10.46
C THR A 96 -11.60 -2.19 -10.85
N VAL A 97 -10.44 -2.23 -10.20
CA VAL A 97 -9.39 -3.23 -10.46
C VAL A 97 -9.89 -4.64 -10.16
N LEU A 98 -10.56 -4.84 -9.03
CA LEU A 98 -11.14 -6.13 -8.65
C LEU A 98 -12.26 -6.58 -9.61
N ALA A 99 -12.90 -5.68 -10.35
CA ALA A 99 -13.92 -5.99 -11.35
C ALA A 99 -13.38 -6.36 -12.73
N GLN A 100 -12.08 -6.14 -13.01
CA GLN A 100 -11.46 -6.43 -14.30
C GLN A 100 -11.36 -7.94 -14.58
N ALA A 101 -11.09 -8.34 -15.82
CA ALA A 101 -10.82 -9.75 -16.10
C ALA A 101 -9.55 -10.26 -15.39
N ASP A 102 -8.46 -9.48 -15.50
CA ASP A 102 -7.20 -9.74 -14.81
C ASP A 102 -6.84 -8.55 -13.91
N PRO A 103 -7.07 -8.63 -12.58
CA PRO A 103 -6.71 -7.56 -11.65
C PRO A 103 -5.20 -7.38 -11.51
N LEU A 104 -4.40 -8.30 -12.07
CA LEU A 104 -2.93 -8.25 -12.12
C LEU A 104 -2.42 -7.87 -13.53
N GLY A 105 -3.28 -7.32 -14.39
CA GLY A 105 -2.90 -6.92 -15.76
C GLY A 105 -1.99 -5.68 -15.83
N GLY A 106 -1.78 -4.97 -14.70
CA GLY A 106 -0.97 -3.76 -14.64
C GLY A 106 -1.55 -2.61 -15.48
N VAL A 107 -0.69 -1.70 -15.93
CA VAL A 107 -1.09 -0.49 -16.67
C VAL A 107 -1.70 -0.76 -18.04
N ASN A 108 -1.49 -1.95 -18.59
CA ASN A 108 -2.00 -2.35 -19.91
C ASN A 108 -3.21 -3.29 -19.79
N ALA A 109 -3.80 -3.42 -18.60
CA ALA A 109 -4.97 -4.26 -18.38
C ALA A 109 -6.15 -3.80 -19.25
N ASP A 110 -6.99 -4.75 -19.65
CA ASP A 110 -8.33 -4.41 -20.11
C ASP A 110 -9.14 -3.90 -18.91
N HIS A 111 -9.41 -2.61 -18.89
CA HIS A 111 -10.15 -1.95 -17.83
C HIS A 111 -11.66 -2.16 -17.92
N SER A 112 -12.14 -2.93 -18.91
CA SER A 112 -13.55 -3.30 -19.03
C SER A 112 -13.96 -4.18 -17.85
N PRO A 113 -14.91 -3.74 -17.01
CA PRO A 113 -15.33 -4.53 -15.87
C PRO A 113 -16.18 -5.72 -16.34
N LEU A 114 -15.93 -6.90 -15.78
CA LEU A 114 -16.73 -8.10 -16.03
C LEU A 114 -18.07 -8.10 -15.28
N MET A 115 -18.25 -7.16 -14.36
CA MET A 115 -19.48 -6.95 -13.60
C MET A 115 -19.76 -5.45 -13.54
N ALA A 116 -21.00 -5.05 -13.83
CA ALA A 116 -21.41 -3.66 -13.61
C ALA A 116 -21.18 -3.31 -12.14
N SER A 117 -20.54 -2.16 -11.88
CA SER A 117 -20.34 -1.70 -10.51
C SER A 117 -21.71 -1.67 -9.81
N PRO A 118 -21.86 -2.35 -8.66
CA PRO A 118 -23.13 -2.36 -7.96
C PRO A 118 -23.53 -0.91 -7.72
N SER A 119 -24.79 -0.58 -8.01
CA SER A 119 -25.30 0.74 -7.62
C SER A 119 -25.05 0.88 -6.12
N PRO A 120 -24.48 2.01 -5.65
CA PRO A 120 -24.25 2.18 -4.23
C PRO A 120 -25.59 1.96 -3.53
N SER A 121 -25.67 0.92 -2.72
CA SER A 121 -26.78 0.75 -1.80
C SER A 121 -26.68 1.94 -0.87
N ALA A 122 -27.43 3.00 -1.17
CA ALA A 122 -27.51 4.13 -0.26
C ALA A 122 -27.93 3.53 1.09
N PRO A 123 -27.12 3.66 2.15
CA PRO A 123 -27.63 3.36 3.48
C PRO A 123 -28.92 4.18 3.63
N ALA A 124 -29.96 3.57 4.19
CA ALA A 124 -31.23 4.25 4.40
C ALA A 124 -30.99 5.47 5.31
N GLY A 125 -30.75 6.64 4.70
CA GLY A 125 -30.06 7.76 5.33
C GLY A 125 -28.55 7.52 5.43
N GLY A 126 -27.73 8.33 4.75
CA GLY A 126 -26.31 8.44 5.10
C GLY A 126 -26.15 8.94 6.55
N PRO A 127 -24.94 8.87 7.12
CA PRO A 127 -24.73 9.35 8.48
C PRO A 127 -25.21 10.80 8.63
N SER A 128 -25.95 11.06 9.69
CA SER A 128 -26.59 12.37 9.96
C SER A 128 -25.64 13.35 10.66
N GLY A 129 -24.54 12.85 11.24
CA GLY A 129 -23.54 13.64 11.95
C GLY A 129 -22.20 12.93 12.07
N LEU A 130 -21.18 13.65 12.55
CA LEU A 130 -19.79 13.16 12.66
C LEU A 130 -19.68 11.88 13.51
N ALA A 131 -20.36 11.80 14.66
CA ALA A 131 -20.27 10.63 15.53
C ALA A 131 -20.77 9.35 14.83
N GLU A 132 -21.91 9.44 14.14
CA GLU A 132 -22.47 8.34 13.35
C GLU A 132 -21.56 7.99 12.17
N ALA A 133 -21.00 8.99 11.50
CA ALA A 133 -20.03 8.80 10.41
C ALA A 133 -18.78 8.04 10.88
N LEU A 134 -18.21 8.40 12.03
CA LEU A 134 -17.02 7.72 12.58
C LEU A 134 -17.32 6.27 12.98
N VAL A 135 -18.49 5.99 13.55
CA VAL A 135 -18.91 4.61 13.86
C VAL A 135 -19.10 3.80 12.57
N ALA A 136 -19.82 4.35 11.60
CA ALA A 136 -20.05 3.68 10.31
C ALA A 136 -18.73 3.40 9.58
N LEU A 137 -17.81 4.38 9.53
CA LEU A 137 -16.49 4.20 8.93
C LEU A 137 -15.69 3.13 9.66
N ARG A 138 -15.65 3.15 11.00
CA ARG A 138 -14.93 2.15 11.79
C ARG A 138 -15.42 0.74 11.49
N THR A 139 -16.74 0.52 11.53
CA THR A 139 -17.36 -0.78 11.22
C THR A 139 -17.11 -1.21 9.78
N GLY A 140 -17.21 -0.28 8.82
CA GLY A 140 -16.95 -0.55 7.41
C GLY A 140 -15.51 -0.98 7.16
N TYR A 141 -14.54 -0.22 7.68
CA TYR A 141 -13.12 -0.56 7.58
C TYR A 141 -12.75 -1.86 8.31
N GLU A 142 -13.32 -2.11 9.49
CA GLU A 142 -13.11 -3.36 10.23
C GLU A 142 -13.62 -4.58 9.46
N THR A 143 -14.81 -4.48 8.89
CA THR A 143 -15.41 -5.55 8.08
C THR A 143 -14.59 -5.82 6.84
N LEU A 144 -14.24 -4.77 6.09
CA LEU A 144 -13.43 -4.87 4.86
C LEU A 144 -12.04 -5.43 5.14
N ALA A 145 -11.36 -4.96 6.20
CA ALA A 145 -10.05 -5.47 6.60
C ALA A 145 -10.13 -6.95 6.98
N ALA A 146 -11.14 -7.38 7.75
CA ALA A 146 -11.32 -8.77 8.11
C ALA A 146 -11.58 -9.67 6.89
N SER A 147 -12.41 -9.20 5.95
CA SER A 147 -12.69 -9.87 4.67
C SER A 147 -11.40 -10.09 3.87
N HIS A 148 -10.64 -9.03 3.60
CA HIS A 148 -9.38 -9.10 2.87
C HIS A 148 -8.31 -9.94 3.58
N LEU A 149 -8.21 -9.84 4.90
CA LEU A 149 -7.30 -10.66 5.71
C LEU A 149 -7.60 -12.15 5.53
N GLY A 150 -8.87 -12.54 5.62
CA GLY A 150 -9.31 -13.92 5.44
C GLY A 150 -8.90 -14.47 4.07
N VAL A 151 -9.12 -13.67 3.00
CA VAL A 151 -8.72 -14.06 1.65
C VAL A 151 -7.20 -14.14 1.51
N ALA A 152 -6.45 -13.13 1.99
CA ALA A 152 -4.99 -13.11 1.92
C ALA A 152 -4.36 -14.32 2.62
N LEU A 153 -4.90 -14.74 3.76
CA LEU A 153 -4.45 -15.92 4.49
C LEU A 153 -4.70 -17.22 3.70
N ALA A 154 -5.81 -17.32 2.98
CA ALA A 154 -6.20 -18.51 2.23
C ALA A 154 -5.51 -18.67 0.86
N GLN A 155 -4.89 -17.62 0.32
CA GLN A 155 -4.29 -17.66 -1.02
C GLN A 155 -3.05 -18.58 -1.10
N THR A 156 -2.97 -19.40 -2.13
CA THR A 156 -1.79 -20.25 -2.40
C THR A 156 -0.82 -19.61 -3.39
N GLU A 157 -1.32 -18.78 -4.31
CA GLU A 157 -0.49 -18.07 -5.28
C GLU A 157 0.07 -16.78 -4.66
N PRO A 158 1.42 -16.60 -4.60
CA PRO A 158 2.02 -15.45 -3.92
C PRO A 158 1.57 -14.09 -4.45
N VAL A 159 1.53 -13.89 -5.77
CA VAL A 159 1.13 -12.59 -6.35
C VAL A 159 -0.33 -12.25 -6.05
N THR A 160 -1.21 -13.26 -6.00
CA THR A 160 -2.61 -13.07 -5.59
C THR A 160 -2.70 -12.81 -4.08
N ALA A 161 -1.90 -13.49 -3.25
CA ALA A 161 -1.78 -13.17 -1.82
C ALA A 161 -1.30 -11.73 -1.60
N MET A 162 -0.39 -11.22 -2.44
CA MET A 162 0.11 -9.84 -2.39
C MET A 162 -1.00 -8.82 -2.69
N LEU A 163 -1.86 -9.08 -3.68
CA LEU A 163 -3.02 -8.23 -3.98
C LEU A 163 -3.91 -8.07 -2.75
N TRP A 164 -4.30 -9.20 -2.14
CA TRP A 164 -5.18 -9.17 -0.96
C TRP A 164 -4.50 -8.62 0.29
N ALA A 165 -3.19 -8.86 0.46
CA ALA A 165 -2.40 -8.24 1.54
C ALA A 165 -2.38 -6.71 1.39
N SER A 166 -2.23 -6.20 0.17
CA SER A 166 -2.27 -4.76 -0.13
C SER A 166 -3.61 -4.13 0.24
N LEU A 167 -4.72 -4.77 -0.16
CA LEU A 167 -6.08 -4.34 0.17
C LEU A 167 -6.37 -4.40 1.67
N TYR A 168 -5.94 -5.46 2.34
CA TYR A 168 -6.01 -5.57 3.80
C TYR A 168 -5.22 -4.45 4.48
N CYS A 169 -3.98 -4.19 4.05
CA CYS A 169 -3.15 -3.12 4.60
C CYS A 169 -3.84 -1.76 4.51
N TYR A 170 -4.43 -1.45 3.36
CA TYR A 170 -5.10 -0.19 3.13
C TYR A 170 -6.36 -0.05 4.00
N ALA A 171 -7.20 -1.09 4.05
CA ALA A 171 -8.41 -1.09 4.87
C ALA A 171 -8.08 -1.01 6.38
N ASP A 172 -7.08 -1.75 6.84
CA ASP A 172 -6.69 -1.72 8.25
C ASP A 172 -6.06 -0.38 8.65
N ALA A 173 -5.30 0.28 7.78
CA ALA A 173 -4.81 1.63 8.01
C ALA A 173 -5.97 2.62 8.20
N GLY A 174 -7.01 2.53 7.38
CA GLY A 174 -8.24 3.32 7.54
C GLY A 174 -8.95 3.04 8.86
N ARG A 175 -9.07 1.76 9.25
CA ARG A 175 -9.62 1.35 10.56
C ARG A 175 -8.85 1.98 11.72
N GLN A 176 -7.52 1.89 11.69
CA GLN A 176 -6.64 2.42 12.73
C GLN A 176 -6.75 3.94 12.83
N LEU A 177 -6.75 4.65 11.71
CA LEU A 177 -6.88 6.11 11.68
C LEU A 177 -8.22 6.57 12.28
N VAL A 178 -9.33 6.00 11.83
CA VAL A 178 -10.68 6.32 12.36
C VAL A 178 -10.80 5.97 13.85
N THR A 179 -10.09 4.94 14.32
CA THR A 179 -10.07 4.57 15.74
C THR A 179 -9.29 5.58 16.58
N ALA A 180 -8.13 6.04 16.10
CA ALA A 180 -7.30 7.02 16.80
C ALA A 180 -7.96 8.41 16.96
N HIS A 181 -8.96 8.74 16.15
CA HIS A 181 -9.68 10.02 16.22
C HIS A 181 -10.64 10.19 17.40
N GLY A 182 -10.79 9.18 18.27
CA GLY A 182 -11.49 9.35 19.55
C GLY A 182 -10.84 10.39 20.47
N ASP A 183 -9.54 10.66 20.28
CA ASP A 183 -8.71 11.42 21.23
C ASP A 183 -8.17 12.76 20.68
N GLY A 184 -8.81 13.33 19.64
CA GLY A 184 -8.45 14.65 19.12
C GLY A 184 -7.26 14.68 18.14
N ALA A 185 -6.86 13.53 17.58
CA ALA A 185 -5.90 13.48 16.48
C ALA A 185 -6.45 14.18 15.21
N SER A 186 -5.60 14.85 14.42
CA SER A 186 -5.94 15.36 13.09
C SER A 186 -5.93 14.22 12.08
N PHE A 187 -6.91 14.18 11.16
CA PHE A 187 -6.87 13.22 10.05
C PHE A 187 -5.53 13.38 9.32
N ALA A 188 -4.83 12.25 9.18
CA ALA A 188 -3.49 12.21 8.60
C ALA A 188 -3.51 12.68 7.14
N VAL A 189 -2.32 12.78 6.53
CA VAL A 189 -2.20 13.10 5.10
C VAL A 189 -3.14 12.22 4.27
N PRO A 190 -3.98 12.80 3.39
CA PRO A 190 -4.89 12.05 2.54
C PRO A 190 -4.15 10.95 1.76
N THR A 191 -4.81 9.83 1.54
CA THR A 191 -4.23 8.71 0.79
C THR A 191 -3.95 9.12 -0.66
N GLY A 192 -2.91 8.56 -1.26
CA GLY A 192 -2.41 8.96 -2.57
C GLY A 192 -2.51 7.85 -3.60
N GLU A 193 -2.78 8.21 -4.86
CA GLU A 193 -2.86 7.29 -6.00
C GLU A 193 -1.58 6.47 -6.21
N GLY A 194 -0.43 6.98 -5.74
CA GLY A 194 0.86 6.35 -5.98
C GLY A 194 1.18 6.29 -7.47
N SER A 195 2.19 5.52 -7.85
CA SER A 195 2.55 5.28 -9.26
C SER A 195 2.45 3.80 -9.67
N ALA A 196 2.16 2.93 -8.70
CA ALA A 196 2.15 1.50 -8.89
C ALA A 196 0.73 0.96 -8.98
N VAL A 197 0.54 -0.05 -9.82
CA VAL A 197 -0.71 -0.79 -9.99
C VAL A 197 -0.41 -2.28 -9.83
N PRO A 198 -1.37 -3.09 -9.34
CA PRO A 198 -1.18 -4.53 -9.23
C PRO A 198 -0.85 -5.15 -10.58
N ALA A 199 0.21 -5.95 -10.61
CA ALA A 199 0.74 -6.54 -11.83
C ALA A 199 1.25 -7.96 -11.58
N ARG A 200 1.26 -8.80 -12.61
CA ARG A 200 1.93 -10.10 -12.55
C ARG A 200 3.44 -9.88 -12.43
N ILE A 201 3.97 -10.21 -11.26
CA ILE A 201 5.39 -10.17 -10.95
C ILE A 201 5.84 -11.53 -10.41
N VAL A 202 7.08 -11.90 -10.71
CA VAL A 202 7.72 -13.03 -10.05
C VAL A 202 8.22 -12.55 -8.70
N LEU A 203 7.55 -13.01 -7.64
CA LEU A 203 8.06 -12.86 -6.28
C LEU A 203 9.18 -13.88 -6.08
N GLY A 204 10.27 -13.45 -5.45
CA GLY A 204 11.32 -14.36 -4.98
C GLY A 204 10.80 -15.29 -3.87
N SER A 205 11.70 -16.10 -3.35
CA SER A 205 11.48 -16.86 -2.12
C SER A 205 11.20 -15.94 -0.93
N ARG A 206 10.59 -16.52 0.12
CA ARG A 206 10.36 -15.81 1.38
C ARG A 206 11.66 -15.22 1.93
N ASP A 207 12.75 -15.99 1.91
CA ASP A 207 14.03 -15.52 2.45
C ASP A 207 14.58 -14.33 1.64
N GLU A 208 14.45 -14.34 0.31
CA GLU A 208 14.81 -13.19 -0.53
C GLU A 208 13.98 -11.96 -0.17
N THR A 209 12.67 -12.10 0.07
CA THR A 209 11.83 -10.97 0.50
C THR A 209 12.17 -10.47 1.91
N LEU A 210 12.56 -11.37 2.83
CA LEU A 210 13.05 -11.00 4.16
C LEU A 210 14.39 -10.25 4.10
N GLN A 211 15.29 -10.59 3.16
CA GLN A 211 16.53 -9.83 2.94
C GLN A 211 16.22 -8.42 2.43
N VAL A 212 15.25 -8.28 1.53
CA VAL A 212 14.78 -6.96 1.07
C VAL A 212 14.22 -6.16 2.25
N LEU A 213 13.37 -6.77 3.08
CA LEU A 213 12.84 -6.12 4.29
C LEU A 213 13.97 -5.70 5.24
N LEU A 214 14.94 -6.58 5.50
CA LEU A 214 16.11 -6.28 6.34
C LEU A 214 16.88 -5.06 5.81
N SER A 215 17.10 -4.99 4.50
CA SER A 215 17.75 -3.84 3.86
C SER A 215 16.97 -2.54 4.03
N ARG A 216 15.62 -2.58 3.96
CA ARG A 216 14.78 -1.39 4.21
C ARG A 216 14.82 -0.95 5.68
N VAL A 217 14.82 -1.91 6.60
CA VAL A 217 14.95 -1.67 8.05
C VAL A 217 16.32 -1.04 8.37
N ASP A 218 17.39 -1.55 7.77
CA ASP A 218 18.73 -0.96 7.92
C ASP A 218 18.82 0.47 7.34
N ALA A 219 18.18 0.72 6.18
CA ALA A 219 18.10 2.06 5.59
C ALA A 219 17.33 3.04 6.48
N LEU A 220 16.20 2.61 7.08
CA LEU A 220 15.44 3.40 8.04
C LEU A 220 16.29 3.74 9.27
N ARG A 221 16.95 2.73 9.87
CA ARG A 221 17.86 2.92 11.00
C ARG A 221 18.96 3.94 10.67
N PHE A 222 19.61 3.77 9.52
CA PHE A 222 20.67 4.67 9.07
C PHE A 222 20.17 6.12 8.91
N GLY A 223 19.00 6.30 8.25
CA GLY A 223 18.40 7.62 8.05
C GLY A 223 18.05 8.31 9.36
N LEU A 224 17.43 7.60 10.30
CA LEU A 224 17.12 8.14 11.64
C LEU A 224 18.40 8.55 12.39
N GLN A 225 19.42 7.68 12.42
CA GLN A 225 20.71 7.97 13.07
C GLN A 225 21.42 9.19 12.47
N ALA A 226 21.30 9.40 11.15
CA ALA A 226 21.87 10.58 10.47
C ALA A 226 21.19 11.90 10.88
N MET A 227 19.93 11.85 11.33
CA MET A 227 19.13 13.03 11.71
C MET A 227 19.14 13.29 13.24
N ILE A 228 19.31 12.27 14.09
CA ILE A 228 19.22 12.38 15.57
C ILE A 228 20.10 13.49 16.17
N GLY A 229 21.33 13.66 15.69
CA GLY A 229 22.25 14.67 16.25
C GLY A 229 21.78 16.12 16.05
N ARG A 230 20.75 16.33 15.22
CA ARG A 230 20.26 17.65 14.80
C ARG A 230 18.74 17.81 15.02
N SER A 231 18.04 16.74 15.44
CA SER A 231 16.57 16.60 15.42
C SER A 231 15.78 17.47 16.40
N GLY A 232 16.46 18.23 17.27
CA GLY A 232 15.81 19.11 18.27
C GLY A 232 14.75 18.36 19.07
N ASP A 233 13.54 18.91 19.12
CA ASP A 233 12.41 18.37 19.90
C ASP A 233 11.94 16.96 19.46
N THR A 234 12.28 16.52 18.25
CA THR A 234 11.93 15.18 17.74
C THR A 234 12.97 14.10 18.08
N GLN A 235 14.05 14.47 18.77
CA GLN A 235 15.16 13.56 19.08
C GLN A 235 14.73 12.30 19.84
N THR A 236 13.93 12.45 20.90
CA THR A 236 13.47 11.31 21.69
C THR A 236 12.64 10.34 20.84
N GLN A 237 11.73 10.86 20.00
CA GLN A 237 10.91 10.03 19.11
C GLN A 237 11.76 9.26 18.11
N MET A 238 12.79 9.88 17.55
CA MET A 238 13.72 9.20 16.64
C MET A 238 14.56 8.14 17.35
N VAL A 239 15.02 8.39 18.57
CA VAL A 239 15.77 7.42 19.39
C VAL A 239 14.89 6.21 19.71
N ASP A 240 13.66 6.44 20.17
CA ASP A 240 12.70 5.38 20.47
C ASP A 240 12.38 4.56 19.22
N ARG A 241 12.21 5.23 18.07
CA ARG A 241 11.99 4.53 16.81
C ARG A 241 13.21 3.72 16.38
N VAL A 242 14.44 4.22 16.55
CA VAL A 242 15.66 3.44 16.28
C VAL A 242 15.70 2.18 17.13
N ALA A 243 15.35 2.25 18.42
CA ALA A 243 15.30 1.06 19.28
C ALA A 243 14.29 0.02 18.75
N ALA A 244 13.07 0.45 18.42
CA ALA A 244 12.05 -0.43 17.83
C ALA A 244 12.49 -1.05 16.48
N VAL A 245 13.21 -0.27 15.66
CA VAL A 245 13.76 -0.73 14.37
C VAL A 245 14.89 -1.74 14.58
N GLU A 246 15.72 -1.59 15.62
CA GLU A 246 16.75 -2.59 15.97
C GLU A 246 16.13 -3.91 16.46
N GLU A 247 15.06 -3.86 17.26
CA GLU A 247 14.32 -5.05 17.67
C GLU A 247 13.73 -5.78 16.46
N LEU A 248 13.11 -5.03 15.53
CA LEU A 248 12.59 -5.58 14.29
C LEU A 248 13.71 -6.21 13.44
N ARG A 249 14.84 -5.52 13.29
CA ARG A 249 16.02 -6.02 12.57
C ARG A 249 16.51 -7.35 13.14
N ASN A 250 16.62 -7.44 14.47
CA ASN A 250 17.07 -8.65 15.15
C ASN A 250 16.08 -9.81 14.96
N SER A 251 14.77 -9.52 15.03
CA SER A 251 13.73 -10.51 14.73
C SER A 251 13.81 -11.06 13.31
N ILE A 252 14.03 -10.21 12.31
CA ILE A 252 14.22 -10.63 10.90
C ILE A 252 15.50 -11.47 10.75
N ALA A 253 16.60 -11.05 11.38
CA ALA A 253 17.86 -11.79 11.34
C ALA A 253 17.71 -13.19 11.96
N THR A 254 16.97 -13.33 13.06
CA THR A 254 16.64 -14.62 13.67
C THR A 254 15.81 -15.51 12.74
N GLN A 255 14.81 -14.93 12.04
CA GLN A 255 14.01 -15.68 11.07
C GLN A 255 14.86 -16.21 9.91
N LEU A 256 15.73 -15.37 9.34
CA LEU A 256 16.67 -15.78 8.28
C LEU A 256 17.62 -16.88 8.77
N ALA A 257 18.22 -16.71 9.96
CA ALA A 257 19.13 -17.70 10.52
C ALA A 257 18.44 -19.05 10.78
N SER A 258 17.18 -19.03 11.23
CA SER A 258 16.39 -20.26 11.45
C SER A 258 16.09 -21.02 10.14
N ALA A 259 16.06 -20.31 9.01
CA ALA A 259 15.94 -20.88 7.68
C ALA A 259 17.30 -21.28 7.07
N SER A 260 18.38 -21.25 7.85
CA SER A 260 19.77 -21.44 7.37
C SER A 260 20.24 -20.40 6.33
N ALA A 261 19.51 -19.30 6.18
CA ALA A 261 19.94 -18.15 5.39
C ALA A 261 20.82 -17.23 6.25
N ARG A 262 21.89 -16.69 5.66
CA ARG A 262 22.74 -15.71 6.35
C ARG A 262 22.15 -14.31 6.13
N PRO A 263 21.81 -13.55 7.19
CA PRO A 263 21.39 -12.16 7.04
C PRO A 263 22.45 -11.36 6.31
N SER A 264 22.04 -10.57 5.31
CA SER A 264 22.95 -9.64 4.65
C SER A 264 23.52 -8.65 5.66
N ALA A 265 24.81 -8.32 5.53
CA ALA A 265 25.37 -7.23 6.30
C ALA A 265 24.75 -5.90 5.82
N PRO A 266 24.54 -4.92 6.72
CA PRO A 266 24.11 -3.59 6.32
C PRO A 266 25.07 -2.99 5.29
N ALA A 267 24.55 -2.24 4.33
CA ALA A 267 25.39 -1.46 3.44
C ALA A 267 26.20 -0.42 4.24
N ILE A 268 27.39 -0.08 3.73
CA ILE A 268 28.28 0.94 4.34
C ILE A 268 27.61 2.32 4.33
N ALA A 269 26.82 2.61 3.29
CA ALA A 269 26.07 3.84 3.15
C ALA A 269 24.74 3.60 2.42
N TYR A 270 23.76 4.43 2.71
CA TYR A 270 22.48 4.49 2.01
C TYR A 270 22.28 5.90 1.45
N THR A 271 21.84 5.99 0.19
CA THR A 271 21.31 7.25 -0.35
C THR A 271 20.05 7.61 0.42
N LEU A 272 19.83 8.86 0.80
CA LEU A 272 18.62 9.26 1.53
C LEU A 272 17.66 10.01 0.60
N PRO A 273 16.33 9.89 0.79
CA PRO A 273 15.33 10.44 -0.13
C PRO A 273 15.07 11.95 0.05
N GLY A 274 16.08 12.69 0.51
CA GLY A 274 16.06 14.13 0.81
C GLY A 274 17.41 14.62 1.34
N ASP A 275 17.51 15.92 1.61
CA ASP A 275 18.72 16.54 2.17
C ASP A 275 18.71 16.52 3.70
N VAL A 276 19.51 15.65 4.30
CA VAL A 276 19.65 15.54 5.76
C VAL A 276 20.15 16.81 6.44
N ASN A 277 20.72 17.76 5.70
CA ASN A 277 21.17 19.04 6.25
C ASN A 277 20.06 20.09 6.29
N ASP A 278 18.90 19.81 5.69
CA ASP A 278 17.71 20.65 5.75
C ASP A 278 16.68 20.05 6.72
N PRO A 279 16.49 20.63 7.92
CA PRO A 279 15.53 20.15 8.91
C PRO A 279 14.08 20.10 8.39
N SER A 280 13.72 20.95 7.43
CA SER A 280 12.37 20.96 6.87
C SER A 280 12.06 19.70 6.05
N SER A 281 13.09 19.00 5.60
CA SER A 281 12.97 17.76 4.83
C SER A 281 12.83 16.50 5.70
N TRP A 282 13.17 16.56 6.99
CA TRP A 282 13.29 15.37 7.85
C TRP A 282 11.99 14.56 8.00
N PRO A 283 10.80 15.17 8.18
CA PRO A 283 9.56 14.40 8.20
C PRO A 283 9.37 13.61 6.90
N GLN A 284 9.64 14.23 5.75
CA GLN A 284 9.56 13.55 4.45
C GLN A 284 10.60 12.45 4.29
N ILE A 285 11.84 12.65 4.77
CA ILE A 285 12.87 11.60 4.78
C ILE A 285 12.41 10.41 5.62
N TRP A 286 11.96 10.67 6.85
CA TRP A 286 11.48 9.63 7.77
C TRP A 286 10.29 8.90 7.16
N GLY A 287 9.23 9.60 6.75
CA GLY A 287 8.04 9.00 6.17
C GLY A 287 8.32 8.14 4.94
N LYS A 288 9.24 8.55 4.06
CA LYS A 288 9.62 7.75 2.88
C LYS A 288 10.39 6.48 3.25
N LEU A 289 11.23 6.53 4.28
CA LEU A 289 11.93 5.34 4.79
C LEU A 289 10.93 4.35 5.42
N GLU A 290 9.96 4.83 6.20
CA GLU A 290 8.88 4.02 6.77
C GLU A 290 7.99 3.41 5.68
N SER A 291 7.69 4.17 4.62
CA SER A 291 6.98 3.68 3.45
C SER A 291 7.76 2.58 2.73
N GLY A 292 9.09 2.67 2.69
CA GLY A 292 9.96 1.62 2.14
C GLY A 292 9.90 0.32 2.95
N VAL A 293 9.85 0.42 4.28
CA VAL A 293 9.65 -0.74 5.17
C VAL A 293 8.27 -1.36 4.96
N LEU A 294 7.21 -0.54 4.90
CA LEU A 294 5.86 -1.02 4.61
C LEU A 294 5.80 -1.76 3.28
N ALA A 295 6.42 -1.19 2.23
CA ALA A 295 6.42 -1.79 0.90
C ALA A 295 7.12 -3.16 0.89
N ALA A 296 8.16 -3.36 1.71
CA ALA A 296 8.86 -4.64 1.81
C ALA A 296 8.12 -5.70 2.65
N TRP A 297 7.20 -5.30 3.54
CA TRP A 297 6.38 -6.25 4.28
C TRP A 297 5.38 -7.01 3.40
N VAL A 298 4.86 -6.38 2.34
CA VAL A 298 3.81 -6.98 1.51
C VAL A 298 4.30 -8.22 0.74
N PRO A 299 5.48 -8.19 0.07
CA PRO A 299 6.08 -9.40 -0.50
C PRO A 299 6.40 -10.49 0.54
N VAL A 300 6.81 -10.12 1.76
CA VAL A 300 7.04 -11.08 2.84
C VAL A 300 5.73 -11.79 3.22
N ALA A 301 4.64 -11.04 3.39
CA ALA A 301 3.32 -11.62 3.66
C ALA A 301 2.86 -12.54 2.50
N ALA A 302 3.06 -12.10 1.26
CA ALA A 302 2.68 -12.83 0.06
C ALA A 302 3.42 -14.19 -0.09
N THR A 303 4.71 -14.21 0.21
CA THR A 303 5.57 -15.40 0.06
C THR A 303 5.61 -16.29 1.31
N SER A 304 5.19 -15.79 2.47
CA SER A 304 4.97 -16.59 3.68
C SER A 304 3.72 -17.47 3.59
N THR A 305 3.62 -18.47 4.46
CA THR A 305 2.44 -19.34 4.60
C THR A 305 2.03 -19.51 6.07
N GLY A 306 0.79 -19.98 6.31
CA GLY A 306 0.28 -20.31 7.63
C GLY A 306 0.49 -19.20 8.68
N THR A 307 1.01 -19.58 9.85
CA THR A 307 1.27 -18.65 10.96
C THR A 307 2.28 -17.54 10.59
N GLU A 308 3.23 -17.80 9.70
CA GLU A 308 4.21 -16.78 9.29
C GLU A 308 3.54 -15.69 8.47
N ARG A 309 2.61 -16.05 7.57
CA ARG A 309 1.84 -15.06 6.81
C ARG A 309 0.99 -14.21 7.74
N SER A 310 0.33 -14.83 8.72
CA SER A 310 -0.46 -14.10 9.72
C SER A 310 0.40 -13.08 10.49
N LYS A 311 1.60 -13.47 10.92
CA LYS A 311 2.54 -12.57 11.59
C LYS A 311 3.01 -11.43 10.67
N ALA A 312 3.36 -11.73 9.42
CA ALA A 312 3.79 -10.72 8.46
C ALA A 312 2.67 -9.70 8.15
N LEU A 313 1.42 -10.16 7.99
CA LEU A 313 0.26 -9.29 7.81
C LEU A 313 0.02 -8.40 9.05
N ALA A 314 0.18 -8.94 10.26
CA ALA A 314 0.09 -8.14 11.48
C ALA A 314 1.20 -7.08 11.58
N SER A 315 2.45 -7.43 11.23
CA SER A 315 3.56 -6.47 11.20
C SER A 315 3.37 -5.39 10.14
N MET A 316 2.86 -5.75 8.97
CA MET A 316 2.48 -4.81 7.91
C MET A 316 1.40 -3.83 8.39
N ALA A 317 0.35 -4.32 9.04
CA ALA A 317 -0.71 -3.49 9.63
C ALA A 317 -0.15 -2.50 10.66
N ALA A 318 0.71 -2.94 11.58
CA ALA A 318 1.36 -2.08 12.57
C ALA A 318 2.28 -1.01 11.95
N GLN A 319 2.82 -1.27 10.76
CA GLN A 319 3.69 -0.35 10.02
C GLN A 319 2.91 0.68 9.17
N SER A 320 1.63 0.42 8.87
CA SER A 320 0.85 1.12 7.83
C SER A 320 0.67 2.63 8.06
N LEU A 321 0.64 3.09 9.32
CA LEU A 321 0.46 4.50 9.68
C LEU A 321 1.76 5.26 9.98
N GLN A 322 2.92 4.58 9.97
CA GLN A 322 4.21 5.21 10.27
C GLN A 322 4.61 6.25 9.20
N ALA A 323 4.36 5.98 7.92
CA ALA A 323 4.64 6.97 6.87
C ALA A 323 3.67 8.17 6.92
N PRO A 324 2.34 7.96 7.04
CA PRO A 324 1.37 9.05 7.21
C PRO A 324 1.63 9.96 8.42
N SER A 325 2.13 9.44 9.55
CA SER A 325 2.46 10.27 10.72
C SER A 325 3.60 11.26 10.47
N HIS A 326 4.34 11.10 9.38
CA HIS A 326 5.43 11.99 8.96
C HIS A 326 5.17 12.71 7.63
N GLY A 327 3.90 12.78 7.22
CA GLY A 327 3.52 13.60 6.07
C GLY A 327 3.58 12.87 4.71
N VAL A 328 3.76 11.55 4.70
CA VAL A 328 3.83 10.74 3.48
C VAL A 328 2.54 9.94 3.32
N ALA A 329 1.80 10.21 2.25
CA ALA A 329 0.55 9.54 1.96
C ALA A 329 0.72 8.02 1.84
N LEU A 330 -0.22 7.26 2.39
CA LEU A 330 -0.35 5.83 2.07
C LEU A 330 -0.80 5.69 0.61
N SER A 331 -0.08 4.88 -0.18
CA SER A 331 -0.47 4.59 -1.55
C SER A 331 -1.77 3.77 -1.59
N TRP A 332 -2.53 3.86 -2.68
CA TRP A 332 -3.71 3.01 -2.87
C TRP A 332 -3.34 1.52 -2.93
N TRP A 333 -2.14 1.20 -3.39
CA TRP A 333 -1.65 -0.17 -3.46
C TRP A 333 -0.37 -0.32 -2.63
N PRO A 334 -0.45 -0.41 -1.29
CA PRO A 334 0.72 -0.62 -0.44
C PRO A 334 1.47 -1.89 -0.87
N GLY A 335 2.80 -1.82 -0.97
CA GLY A 335 3.63 -2.96 -1.40
C GLY A 335 3.94 -3.03 -2.89
N TRP A 336 3.19 -2.33 -3.72
CA TRP A 336 3.42 -2.26 -5.17
C TRP A 336 4.33 -1.07 -5.48
N VAL A 337 5.32 -1.29 -6.34
CA VAL A 337 6.35 -0.30 -6.73
C VAL A 337 6.66 -0.39 -8.22
#